data_AF-D1KCQ4-F1
#
_entry.id   AF-D1KCQ4-F1
#
_cell.length_a   1.000
_cell.length_b   1.000
_cell.length_c   1.000
_cell.angle_alpha   90.00
_cell.angle_beta   90.00
_cell.angle_gamma   90.00
#
_symmetry.space_group_name_H-M   'P 1'
#
loop_
_entity.id
_entity.type
_entity.pdbx_description
1 polymer ?
#
loop_
_entity_poly.entity_id
_entity_poly.type
_entity_poly.pdbx_seq_one_letter_code
_entity_poly.pdbx_strand_id
1 'polypeptide(L)'
;MNFRITLIFLSILATPSVQANEFWGLEEWMNSLQTPNFEKIKDIKERKKAFFDYLLPEINRKNSNIVELRSDIKNNRISENDLKSLFKYYRLEKDADKEDLLSAIDIVPASLILAQAAYESSWGRSRFAKHYHNFFGLWCFKKGCGVVPLKRDKNATHEIKKFSNLSKGIEYYLLSINRNSAYDVLRQIRRNKRENEQPITGIGLSEGLENYAEIGYDYVETVQDIIRYNKLGRYDYPTSHL
;
A
#
# COMPACT_ATOMS: atom_id res chain seq x y z
N MET A 1 70.73 25.07 14.36
CA MET A 1 70.05 24.76 13.09
C MET A 1 68.62 24.34 13.45
N ASN A 2 67.69 25.30 13.45
CA ASN A 2 66.32 25.12 13.93
C ASN A 2 65.40 24.84 12.75
N PHE A 3 64.90 23.61 12.61
CA PHE A 3 63.85 23.30 11.65
C PHE A 3 62.47 23.49 12.30
N ARG A 4 61.78 24.56 11.91
CA ARG A 4 60.35 24.75 12.17
C ARG A 4 59.56 23.89 11.17
N ILE A 5 58.81 22.91 11.67
CA ILE A 5 57.81 22.18 10.88
C ILE A 5 56.51 22.98 10.97
N THR A 6 56.16 23.65 9.88
CA THR A 6 54.87 24.33 9.73
C THR A 6 53.81 23.27 9.41
N LEU A 7 52.99 22.90 10.40
CA LEU A 7 51.78 22.09 10.20
C LEU A 7 50.71 22.96 9.53
N ILE A 8 50.45 22.72 8.24
CA ILE A 8 49.31 23.29 7.52
C ILE A 8 48.08 22.49 7.94
N PHE A 9 47.24 23.07 8.80
CA PHE A 9 45.89 22.57 9.07
C PHE A 9 45.03 22.85 7.83
N LEU A 10 44.75 21.82 7.04
CA LEU A 10 43.72 21.86 6.00
C LEU A 10 42.37 21.73 6.71
N SER A 11 41.72 22.86 6.97
CA SER A 11 40.35 22.92 7.48
C SER A 11 39.38 22.47 6.40
N ILE A 12 39.01 21.19 6.42
CA ILE A 12 37.87 20.68 5.65
C ILE A 12 36.60 21.25 6.31
N LEU A 13 36.08 22.33 5.74
CA LEU A 13 34.72 22.79 6.00
C LEU A 13 33.76 21.73 5.44
N ALA A 14 33.28 20.85 6.31
CA ALA A 14 32.18 19.96 5.97
C ALA A 14 30.89 20.78 5.88
N THR A 15 30.45 21.07 4.66
CA THR A 15 29.09 21.57 4.41
C THR A 15 28.12 20.38 4.47
N PRO A 16 27.09 20.39 5.34
CA PRO A 16 26.06 19.36 5.28
C PRO A 16 24.96 19.87 4.34
N SER A 17 25.03 19.47 3.08
CA SER A 17 23.86 19.49 2.21
C SER A 17 23.93 18.31 1.24
N VAL A 18 24.03 17.11 1.79
CA VAL A 18 23.73 15.90 1.01
C VAL A 18 22.22 15.74 1.04
N GLN A 19 21.62 15.88 -0.14
CA GLN A 19 20.19 15.90 -0.38
C GLN A 19 19.49 14.66 0.19
N ALA A 20 18.57 14.87 1.13
CA ALA A 20 17.59 13.86 1.54
C ALA A 20 16.85 13.24 0.32
N ASN A 21 16.68 14.01 -0.78
CA ASN A 21 16.06 13.54 -2.01
C ASN A 21 16.86 12.46 -2.77
N GLU A 22 18.19 12.40 -2.65
CA GLU A 22 18.99 11.37 -3.34
C GLU A 22 18.94 10.02 -2.60
N PHE A 23 18.85 10.06 -1.27
CA PHE A 23 18.75 8.85 -0.44
C PHE A 23 17.44 8.09 -0.67
N TRP A 24 16.30 8.80 -0.76
CA TRP A 24 15.00 8.20 -1.09
C TRP A 24 14.95 7.66 -2.53
N GLY A 25 15.66 8.28 -3.48
CA GLY A 25 15.71 7.82 -4.87
C GLY A 25 16.46 6.50 -5.06
N LEU A 26 17.52 6.27 -4.27
CA LEU A 26 18.32 5.04 -4.34
C LEU A 26 17.56 3.83 -3.80
N GLU A 27 16.83 3.98 -2.69
CA GLU A 27 16.02 2.93 -2.11
C GLU A 27 14.83 2.55 -3.01
N GLU A 28 14.18 3.53 -3.64
CA GLU A 28 13.13 3.28 -4.63
C GLU A 28 13.65 2.54 -5.88
N TRP A 29 14.86 2.88 -6.34
CA TRP A 29 15.51 2.22 -7.47
C TRP A 29 15.95 0.78 -7.12
N MET A 30 16.57 0.57 -5.97
CA MET A 30 16.99 -0.76 -5.51
C MET A 30 15.81 -1.72 -5.32
N ASN A 31 14.69 -1.23 -4.79
CA ASN A 31 13.46 -2.02 -4.66
C ASN A 31 12.83 -2.38 -6.03
N SER A 32 12.98 -1.52 -7.05
CA SER A 32 12.52 -1.80 -8.42
C SER A 32 13.33 -2.90 -9.12
N LEU A 33 14.61 -3.07 -8.76
CA LEU A 33 15.48 -4.15 -9.24
C LEU A 33 15.21 -5.51 -8.55
N GLN A 34 14.43 -5.54 -7.47
CA GLN A 34 14.23 -6.72 -6.62
C GLN A 34 12.91 -7.47 -6.86
N THR A 35 12.02 -7.01 -7.75
CA THR A 35 10.76 -7.73 -8.02
C THR A 35 11.07 -9.16 -8.50
N PRO A 36 10.65 -10.22 -7.78
CA PRO A 36 10.91 -11.58 -8.20
C PRO A 36 10.26 -11.86 -9.56
N ASN A 37 10.96 -12.59 -10.42
CA ASN A 37 10.38 -13.05 -11.66
C ASN A 37 9.47 -14.26 -11.40
N PHE A 38 8.24 -13.98 -10.94
CA PHE A 38 7.26 -15.01 -10.58
C PHE A 38 6.90 -15.97 -11.72
N GLU A 39 7.09 -15.56 -12.97
CA GLU A 39 6.85 -16.40 -14.17
C GLU A 39 7.91 -17.51 -14.34
N LYS A 40 9.13 -17.27 -13.85
CA LYS A 40 10.22 -18.26 -13.85
C LYS A 40 10.09 -19.29 -12.74
N ILE A 41 9.33 -19.00 -11.67
CA ILE A 41 9.09 -19.94 -10.56
C ILE A 41 7.96 -20.90 -10.95
N LYS A 42 8.34 -22.13 -11.32
CA LYS A 42 7.40 -23.14 -11.85
C LYS A 42 6.62 -23.84 -10.75
N ASP A 43 7.27 -24.18 -9.64
CA ASP A 43 6.58 -24.77 -8.49
C ASP A 43 5.59 -23.75 -7.90
N ILE A 44 4.34 -24.20 -7.71
CA ILE A 44 3.24 -23.34 -7.27
C ILE A 44 3.46 -22.93 -5.81
N LYS A 45 3.97 -23.82 -4.95
CA LYS A 45 4.17 -23.52 -3.53
C LYS A 45 5.31 -22.53 -3.36
N GLU A 46 6.43 -22.73 -4.05
CA GLU A 46 7.56 -21.80 -4.06
C GLU A 46 7.15 -20.42 -4.60
N ARG A 47 6.36 -20.37 -5.68
CA ARG A 47 5.90 -19.09 -6.23
C ARG A 47 5.03 -18.33 -5.24
N LYS A 48 4.07 -19.01 -4.60
CA LYS A 48 3.22 -18.41 -3.57
C LYS A 48 4.04 -17.90 -2.40
N LYS A 49 5.03 -18.69 -1.94
CA LYS A 49 5.94 -18.27 -0.87
C LYS A 49 6.72 -17.02 -1.27
N ALA A 50 7.38 -17.02 -2.43
CA ALA A 50 8.11 -15.86 -2.92
C ALA A 50 7.20 -14.62 -3.08
N PHE A 51 5.94 -14.82 -3.49
CA PHE A 51 4.97 -13.74 -3.61
C PHE A 51 4.65 -13.10 -2.26
N PHE A 52 4.38 -13.92 -1.24
CA PHE A 52 4.14 -13.43 0.12
C PHE A 52 5.38 -12.77 0.72
N ASP A 53 6.56 -13.39 0.59
CA ASP A 53 7.83 -12.86 1.11
C ASP A 53 8.17 -11.49 0.49
N TYR A 54 7.79 -11.27 -0.77
CA TYR A 54 8.01 -9.99 -1.46
C TYR A 54 7.03 -8.89 -1.02
N LEU A 55 5.73 -9.20 -0.87
CA LEU A 55 4.71 -8.19 -0.58
C LEU A 55 4.59 -7.87 0.92
N LEU A 56 4.68 -8.87 1.78
CA LEU A 56 4.29 -8.76 3.19
C LEU A 56 5.11 -7.71 3.98
N PRO A 57 6.45 -7.59 3.82
CA PRO A 57 7.22 -6.58 4.54
C PRO A 57 6.71 -5.15 4.26
N GLU A 58 6.45 -4.86 2.99
CA GLU A 58 5.98 -3.54 2.56
C GLU A 58 4.54 -3.27 2.98
N ILE A 59 3.67 -4.29 2.93
CA ILE A 59 2.30 -4.21 3.47
C ILE A 59 2.34 -3.86 4.96
N ASN A 60 3.15 -4.58 5.74
CA ASN A 60 3.26 -4.34 7.18
C ASN A 60 3.78 -2.94 7.46
N ARG A 61 4.81 -2.49 6.74
CA ARG A 61 5.34 -1.14 6.86
C ARG A 61 4.28 -0.07 6.61
N LYS A 62 3.49 -0.18 5.53
CA LYS A 62 2.44 0.80 5.22
C LYS A 62 1.30 0.79 6.24
N ASN A 63 0.90 -0.38 6.74
CA ASN A 63 -0.08 -0.47 7.83
C ASN A 63 0.46 0.12 9.14
N SER A 64 1.75 -0.09 9.48
CA SER A 64 2.36 0.54 10.65
C SER A 64 2.34 2.07 10.55
N ASN A 65 2.66 2.63 9.38
CA ASN A 65 2.56 4.08 9.16
C ASN A 65 1.12 4.60 9.35
N ILE A 66 0.11 3.82 8.93
CA ILE A 66 -1.30 4.17 9.18
C ILE A 66 -1.60 4.15 10.69
N VAL A 67 -1.13 3.15 11.43
CA VAL A 67 -1.33 3.06 12.88
C VAL A 67 -0.68 4.26 13.59
N GLU A 68 0.54 4.63 13.21
CA GLU A 68 1.25 5.79 13.76
C GLU A 68 0.48 7.09 13.48
N LEU A 69 0.08 7.31 12.22
CA LEU A 69 -0.72 8.48 11.84
C LEU A 69 -2.02 8.57 12.63
N ARG A 70 -2.72 7.45 12.85
CA ARG A 70 -3.94 7.41 13.68
C ARG A 70 -3.66 7.78 15.12
N SER A 71 -2.57 7.26 15.67
CA SER A 71 -2.13 7.59 17.04
C SER A 71 -1.87 9.08 17.17
N ASP A 72 -1.18 9.69 16.21
CA ASP A 72 -0.89 11.12 16.23
C ASP A 72 -2.14 11.98 16.08
N ILE A 73 -3.08 11.59 15.20
CA ILE A 73 -4.39 12.24 15.09
C ILE A 73 -5.11 12.15 16.44
N LYS A 74 -5.27 10.94 17.00
CA LYS A 74 -5.98 10.71 18.27
C LYS A 74 -5.41 11.54 19.41
N ASN A 75 -4.08 11.58 19.53
CA ASN A 75 -3.38 12.29 20.59
C ASN A 75 -3.13 13.78 20.30
N ASN A 76 -3.73 14.34 19.25
CA ASN A 76 -3.57 15.75 18.84
C ASN A 76 -2.10 16.16 18.62
N ARG A 77 -1.28 15.26 18.07
CA ARG A 77 0.14 15.49 17.72
C ARG A 77 0.34 15.95 16.27
N ILE A 78 -0.75 16.11 15.52
CA ILE A 78 -0.77 16.62 14.16
C ILE A 78 -1.13 18.12 14.20
N SER A 79 -0.41 18.94 13.45
CA SER A 79 -0.71 20.37 13.36
C SER A 79 -2.07 20.61 12.69
N GLU A 80 -2.72 21.76 12.95
CA GLU A 80 -4.01 22.07 12.33
C GLU A 80 -3.95 22.12 10.80
N ASN A 81 -2.83 22.60 10.23
CA ASN A 81 -2.61 22.64 8.78
C ASN A 81 -2.44 21.24 8.17
N ASP A 82 -1.72 20.36 8.86
CA ASP A 82 -1.58 18.97 8.43
C ASP A 82 -2.90 18.22 8.54
N LEU A 83 -3.68 18.48 9.59
CA LEU A 83 -5.00 17.90 9.77
C LEU A 83 -5.95 18.32 8.62
N LYS A 84 -6.00 19.62 8.28
CA LYS A 84 -6.74 20.13 7.11
C LYS A 84 -6.28 19.47 5.80
N SER A 85 -4.97 19.24 5.67
CA SER A 85 -4.40 18.55 4.51
C SER A 85 -4.83 17.09 4.44
N LEU A 86 -4.95 16.39 5.57
CA LEU A 86 -5.46 15.02 5.65
C LEU A 86 -6.93 14.94 5.26
N PHE A 87 -7.81 15.81 5.77
CA PHE A 87 -9.21 15.88 5.35
C PHE A 87 -9.33 16.00 3.82
N LYS A 88 -8.54 16.89 3.21
CA LYS A 88 -8.50 17.06 1.76
C LYS A 88 -7.94 15.83 1.03
N TYR A 89 -6.86 15.24 1.55
CA TYR A 89 -6.19 14.09 0.94
C TYR A 89 -7.09 12.85 0.90
N TYR A 90 -7.87 12.64 1.97
CA TYR A 90 -8.89 11.59 2.11
C TYR A 90 -10.27 12.01 1.59
N ARG A 91 -10.41 13.19 0.97
CA ARG A 91 -11.64 13.67 0.31
C ARG A 91 -12.88 13.62 1.20
N LEU A 92 -12.72 13.99 2.46
CA LEU A 92 -13.83 14.10 3.38
C LEU A 92 -14.59 15.41 3.16
N GLU A 93 -15.87 15.41 3.55
CA GLU A 93 -16.74 16.58 3.48
C GLU A 93 -16.25 17.72 4.38
N LYS A 94 -16.71 18.94 4.12
CA LYS A 94 -16.22 20.14 4.83
C LYS A 94 -16.59 20.18 6.31
N ASP A 95 -17.71 19.55 6.66
CA ASP A 95 -18.23 19.41 8.00
C ASP A 95 -17.78 18.12 8.70
N ALA A 96 -16.96 17.30 8.02
CA ALA A 96 -16.41 16.08 8.60
C ALA A 96 -15.54 16.40 9.82
N ASP A 97 -15.66 15.54 10.84
CA ASP A 97 -14.93 15.71 12.08
C ASP A 97 -13.72 14.75 12.18
N LYS A 98 -13.05 14.81 13.33
CA LYS A 98 -11.88 13.98 13.61
C LYS A 98 -12.22 12.48 13.62
N GLU A 99 -13.42 12.09 14.02
CA GLU A 99 -13.86 10.69 14.02
C GLU A 99 -14.14 10.20 12.59
N ASP A 100 -14.67 11.04 11.70
CA ASP A 100 -14.77 10.72 10.28
C ASP A 100 -13.40 10.47 9.66
N LEU A 101 -12.41 11.31 10.00
CA LEU A 101 -11.03 11.13 9.57
C LEU A 101 -10.44 9.82 10.10
N LEU A 102 -10.68 9.49 11.37
CA LEU A 102 -10.25 8.22 11.95
C LEU A 102 -11.04 7.01 11.39
N SER A 103 -12.25 7.18 10.89
CA SER A 103 -12.99 6.12 10.21
C SER A 103 -12.38 5.81 8.83
N ALA A 104 -11.94 6.86 8.12
CA ALA A 104 -11.28 6.74 6.82
C ALA A 104 -9.85 6.17 6.94
N ILE A 105 -9.02 6.74 7.81
CA ILE A 105 -7.61 6.38 7.99
C ILE A 105 -7.50 5.16 8.90
N ASP A 106 -7.59 3.95 8.38
CA ASP A 106 -7.32 2.74 9.17
C ASP A 106 -6.64 1.64 8.35
N ILE A 107 -6.13 0.65 9.06
CA ILE A 107 -5.41 -0.48 8.48
C ILE A 107 -6.31 -1.27 7.53
N VAL A 108 -5.67 -1.96 6.59
CA VAL A 108 -6.29 -3.01 5.80
C VAL A 108 -5.52 -4.30 6.12
N PRO A 109 -6.16 -5.36 6.63
CA PRO A 109 -5.45 -6.56 7.09
C PRO A 109 -4.60 -7.18 5.98
N ALA A 110 -3.38 -7.62 6.32
CA ALA A 110 -2.44 -8.10 5.30
C ALA A 110 -2.98 -9.31 4.54
N SER A 111 -3.81 -10.16 5.16
CA SER A 111 -4.42 -11.29 4.46
C SER A 111 -5.30 -10.86 3.29
N LEU A 112 -6.08 -9.78 3.46
CA LEU A 112 -6.93 -9.23 2.41
C LEU A 112 -6.08 -8.66 1.26
N ILE A 113 -5.07 -7.86 1.61
CA ILE A 113 -4.17 -7.24 0.62
C ILE A 113 -3.45 -8.32 -0.19
N LEU A 114 -2.92 -9.35 0.45
CA LEU A 114 -2.25 -10.46 -0.21
C LEU A 114 -3.20 -11.27 -1.10
N ALA A 115 -4.43 -11.50 -0.65
CA ALA A 115 -5.43 -12.26 -1.42
C ALA A 115 -5.87 -11.52 -2.69
N GLN A 116 -6.19 -10.22 -2.57
CA GLN A 116 -6.54 -9.39 -3.72
C GLN A 116 -5.33 -9.28 -4.67
N ALA A 117 -4.12 -9.00 -4.15
CA ALA A 117 -2.93 -8.96 -4.98
C ALA A 117 -2.69 -10.29 -5.72
N ALA A 118 -2.89 -11.43 -5.07
CA ALA A 118 -2.73 -12.75 -5.67
C ALA A 118 -3.73 -12.99 -6.83
N TYR A 119 -5.00 -12.62 -6.62
CA TYR A 119 -6.03 -12.71 -7.64
C TYR A 119 -5.73 -11.78 -8.82
N GLU A 120 -5.61 -10.47 -8.57
CA GLU A 120 -5.47 -9.43 -9.60
C GLU A 120 -4.19 -9.56 -10.43
N SER A 121 -3.08 -10.00 -9.80
CA SER A 121 -1.80 -10.15 -10.48
C SER A 121 -1.52 -11.56 -10.99
N SER A 122 -2.46 -12.51 -10.84
CA SER A 122 -2.23 -13.93 -11.11
C SER A 122 -0.97 -14.47 -10.42
N TRP A 123 -0.84 -14.17 -9.12
CA TRP A 123 0.34 -14.46 -8.30
C TRP A 123 1.63 -13.81 -8.83
N GLY A 124 1.54 -12.53 -9.20
CA GLY A 124 2.65 -11.69 -9.67
C GLY A 124 3.07 -11.91 -11.12
N ARG A 125 2.38 -12.79 -11.86
CA ARG A 125 2.72 -13.13 -13.26
C ARG A 125 2.13 -12.16 -14.29
N SER A 126 1.14 -11.37 -13.90
CA SER A 126 0.55 -10.35 -14.77
C SER A 126 1.62 -9.39 -15.28
N ARG A 127 1.54 -9.04 -16.57
CA ARG A 127 2.43 -8.05 -17.17
C ARG A 127 2.39 -6.69 -16.45
N PHE A 128 1.25 -6.34 -15.83
CA PHE A 128 1.12 -5.08 -15.11
C PHE A 128 1.85 -5.09 -13.77
N ALA A 129 1.84 -6.23 -13.07
CA ALA A 129 2.66 -6.42 -11.88
C ALA A 129 4.15 -6.42 -12.25
N LYS A 130 4.53 -7.17 -13.29
CA LYS A 130 5.91 -7.33 -13.75
C LYS A 130 6.57 -6.03 -14.22
N HIS A 131 5.86 -5.20 -14.98
CA HIS A 131 6.45 -4.03 -15.64
C HIS A 131 6.07 -2.69 -15.01
N TYR A 132 5.00 -2.64 -14.22
CA TYR A 132 4.48 -1.38 -13.69
C TYR A 132 4.18 -1.43 -12.19
N HIS A 133 4.60 -2.50 -11.51
CA HIS A 133 4.37 -2.73 -10.07
C HIS A 133 2.89 -2.59 -9.66
N ASN A 134 1.97 -2.82 -10.59
CA ASN A 134 0.54 -2.76 -10.33
C ASN A 134 0.02 -4.17 -10.08
N PHE A 135 0.08 -4.59 -8.81
CA PHE A 135 -0.36 -5.91 -8.35
C PHE A 135 -1.87 -6.03 -8.16
N PHE A 136 -2.60 -4.92 -8.26
CA PHE A 136 -4.01 -4.82 -7.86
C PHE A 136 -4.93 -4.42 -9.02
N GLY A 137 -4.41 -4.35 -10.25
CA GLY A 137 -5.20 -3.96 -11.42
C GLY A 137 -5.70 -2.51 -11.40
N LEU A 138 -5.09 -1.64 -10.59
CA LEU A 138 -5.63 -0.31 -10.28
C LEU A 138 -5.69 0.60 -11.51
N TRP A 139 -6.83 1.28 -11.66
CA TRP A 139 -7.06 2.25 -12.71
C TRP A 139 -6.69 3.66 -12.31
N CYS A 140 -6.54 4.51 -13.31
CA CYS A 140 -6.46 5.95 -13.16
C CYS A 140 -7.14 6.66 -14.33
N PHE A 141 -7.69 7.85 -14.08
CA PHE A 141 -8.65 8.51 -14.98
C PHE A 141 -8.12 9.81 -15.59
N LYS A 142 -6.83 10.11 -15.43
CA LYS A 142 -6.17 11.25 -16.06
C LYS A 142 -5.35 10.75 -17.24
N LYS A 143 -5.58 11.28 -18.45
CA LYS A 143 -4.77 10.90 -19.62
C LYS A 143 -3.26 10.98 -19.33
N GLY A 144 -2.54 9.90 -19.61
CA GLY A 144 -1.10 9.74 -19.36
C GLY A 144 -0.71 9.34 -17.94
N CYS A 145 -1.67 9.02 -17.06
CA CYS A 145 -1.39 8.58 -15.69
C CYS A 145 -0.85 7.15 -15.60
N GLY A 146 -1.01 6.36 -16.67
CA GLY A 146 -0.81 4.93 -16.68
C GLY A 146 -0.46 4.38 -18.06
N VAL A 147 -0.95 3.17 -18.32
CA VAL A 147 -0.77 2.43 -19.58
C VAL A 147 -2.13 2.09 -20.13
N VAL A 148 -2.35 2.41 -21.40
CA VAL A 148 -3.61 2.08 -22.09
C VAL A 148 -3.66 0.56 -22.32
N PRO A 149 -4.73 -0.13 -21.87
CA PRO A 149 -4.91 -1.54 -22.18
C PRO A 149 -4.92 -1.80 -23.69
N LEU A 150 -4.30 -2.91 -24.14
CA LEU A 150 -4.24 -3.27 -25.56
C LEU A 150 -5.61 -3.57 -26.15
N LYS A 151 -6.54 -4.07 -25.32
CA LYS A 151 -7.93 -4.39 -25.66
C LYS A 151 -8.86 -3.54 -24.81
N ARG A 152 -8.77 -2.21 -24.96
CA ARG A 152 -9.66 -1.29 -24.26
C ARG A 152 -10.93 -1.07 -25.08
N ASP A 153 -12.09 -1.08 -24.43
CA ASP A 153 -13.32 -0.64 -25.05
C ASP A 153 -13.18 0.80 -25.56
N LYS A 154 -13.77 1.09 -26.72
CA LYS A 154 -13.62 2.40 -27.38
C LYS A 154 -14.01 3.58 -26.47
N ASN A 155 -14.93 3.35 -25.53
CA ASN A 155 -15.48 4.38 -24.64
C ASN A 155 -14.80 4.43 -23.26
N ALA A 156 -13.92 3.48 -22.91
CA ALA A 156 -13.26 3.50 -21.62
C ALA A 156 -12.24 4.64 -21.55
N THR A 157 -12.34 5.48 -20.53
CA THR A 157 -11.47 6.66 -20.33
C THR A 157 -10.32 6.39 -19.37
N HIS A 158 -10.34 5.23 -18.69
CA HIS A 158 -9.31 4.85 -17.73
C HIS A 158 -8.05 4.28 -18.41
N GLU A 159 -6.92 4.41 -17.70
CA GLU A 159 -5.65 3.76 -17.96
C GLU A 159 -5.27 2.88 -16.77
N ILE A 160 -4.42 1.88 -16.97
CA ILE A 160 -3.88 1.06 -15.88
C ILE A 160 -2.75 1.83 -15.22
N LYS A 161 -2.90 2.15 -13.93
CA LYS A 161 -1.91 2.95 -13.20
C LYS A 161 -0.55 2.26 -13.25
N LYS A 162 0.51 3.05 -13.49
CA LYS A 162 1.90 2.62 -13.33
C LYS A 162 2.51 3.20 -12.06
N PHE A 163 3.34 2.39 -11.40
CA PHE A 163 4.06 2.74 -10.18
C PHE A 163 5.56 2.53 -10.37
N SER A 164 6.37 3.40 -9.77
CA SER A 164 7.83 3.30 -9.80
C SER A 164 8.34 2.04 -9.08
N ASN A 165 7.64 1.62 -8.03
CA ASN A 165 7.98 0.45 -7.22
C ASN A 165 6.73 -0.10 -6.48
N LEU A 166 6.92 -1.23 -5.79
CA LEU A 166 5.89 -1.88 -4.97
C LEU A 166 5.30 -0.96 -3.89
N SER A 167 6.15 -0.20 -3.18
CA SER A 167 5.75 0.72 -2.12
C SER A 167 4.71 1.74 -2.58
N LYS A 168 4.91 2.36 -3.75
CA LYS A 168 3.94 3.30 -4.34
C LYS A 168 2.64 2.62 -4.79
N GLY A 169 2.72 1.36 -5.25
CA GLY A 169 1.55 0.57 -5.59
C GLY A 169 0.68 0.26 -4.37
N ILE A 170 1.28 -0.23 -3.28
CA ILE A 170 0.58 -0.55 -2.02
C ILE A 170 0.03 0.73 -1.37
N GLU A 171 0.78 1.83 -1.37
CA GLU A 171 0.32 3.12 -0.85
C GLU A 171 -0.94 3.61 -1.57
N TYR A 172 -0.95 3.56 -2.91
CA TYR A 172 -2.11 3.95 -3.69
C TYR A 172 -3.30 3.02 -3.46
N TYR A 173 -3.05 1.71 -3.37
CA TYR A 173 -4.07 0.71 -3.07
C TYR A 173 -4.76 0.99 -1.72
N LEU A 174 -3.97 1.16 -0.66
CA LEU A 174 -4.49 1.48 0.68
C LEU A 174 -5.26 2.79 0.70
N LEU A 175 -4.73 3.81 0.02
CA LEU A 175 -5.43 5.09 -0.13
C LEU A 175 -6.76 4.91 -0.86
N SER A 176 -6.83 4.08 -1.90
CA SER A 176 -8.07 3.80 -2.63
C SER A 176 -9.13 3.22 -1.70
N ILE A 177 -8.77 2.19 -0.91
CA ILE A 177 -9.67 1.57 0.07
C ILE A 177 -10.09 2.56 1.16
N ASN A 178 -9.18 3.41 1.61
CA ASN A 178 -9.43 4.36 2.71
C ASN A 178 -10.12 5.65 2.25
N ARG A 179 -10.39 5.84 0.96
CA ARG A 179 -10.87 7.12 0.41
C ARG A 179 -12.05 7.01 -0.55
N ASN A 180 -12.10 5.98 -1.38
CA ASN A 180 -13.09 5.92 -2.45
C ASN A 180 -14.45 5.41 -1.91
N SER A 181 -15.56 6.00 -2.35
CA SER A 181 -16.92 5.66 -1.90
C SER A 181 -17.30 4.21 -2.20
N ALA A 182 -16.70 3.60 -3.23
CA ALA A 182 -16.86 2.16 -3.51
C ALA A 182 -16.52 1.24 -2.31
N TYR A 183 -15.75 1.73 -1.34
CA TYR A 183 -15.36 1.00 -0.12
C TYR A 183 -16.05 1.52 1.15
N ASP A 184 -17.14 2.29 1.04
CA ASP A 184 -17.87 2.79 2.20
C ASP A 184 -18.34 1.65 3.11
N VAL A 185 -18.90 0.58 2.55
CA VAL A 185 -19.34 -0.61 3.31
C VAL A 185 -18.16 -1.26 4.04
N LEU A 186 -17.01 -1.44 3.38
CA LEU A 186 -15.79 -1.96 4.02
C LEU A 186 -15.36 -1.09 5.20
N ARG A 187 -15.36 0.24 5.05
CA ARG A 187 -15.00 1.17 6.13
C ARG A 187 -16.01 1.13 7.28
N GLN A 188 -17.31 0.99 6.99
CA GLN A 188 -18.34 0.82 8.01
C GLN A 188 -18.17 -0.48 8.80
N ILE A 189 -17.91 -1.61 8.13
CA ILE A 189 -17.60 -2.89 8.80
C ILE A 189 -16.38 -2.72 9.71
N ARG A 190 -15.32 -2.08 9.21
CA ARG A 190 -14.10 -1.82 9.99
C ARG A 190 -14.35 -0.93 11.20
N ARG A 191 -15.16 0.13 11.05
CA ARG A 191 -15.56 1.02 12.15
C ARG A 191 -16.35 0.25 13.21
N ASN A 192 -17.37 -0.51 12.80
CA ASN A 192 -18.16 -1.33 13.72
C ASN A 192 -17.28 -2.31 14.50
N LYS A 193 -16.30 -2.94 13.84
CA LYS A 193 -15.33 -3.82 14.51
C LYS A 193 -14.48 -3.09 15.55
N ARG A 194 -14.01 -1.87 15.25
CA ARG A 194 -13.29 -1.02 16.23
C ARG A 194 -14.14 -0.70 17.45
N GLU A 195 -15.39 -0.26 17.23
CA GLU A 195 -16.32 0.15 18.30
C GLU A 195 -16.72 -1.01 19.21
N ASN A 196 -16.72 -2.24 18.69
CA ASN A 196 -17.06 -3.45 19.44
C ASN A 196 -15.83 -4.26 19.87
N GLU A 197 -14.62 -3.68 19.80
CA GLU A 197 -13.34 -4.33 20.15
C GLU A 197 -13.12 -5.68 19.44
N GLN A 198 -13.70 -5.82 18.24
CA GLN A 198 -13.58 -7.04 17.45
C GLN A 198 -12.32 -7.02 16.58
N PRO A 199 -11.72 -8.20 16.32
CA PRO A 199 -10.60 -8.31 15.42
C PRO A 199 -10.96 -7.85 13.99
N ILE A 200 -10.15 -6.95 13.43
CA ILE A 200 -10.22 -6.56 12.02
C ILE A 200 -9.46 -7.61 11.22
N THR A 201 -10.17 -8.48 10.50
CA THR A 201 -9.60 -9.59 9.73
C THR A 201 -9.85 -9.42 8.24
N GLY A 202 -9.04 -10.08 7.40
CA GLY A 202 -9.24 -9.99 5.95
C GLY A 202 -10.56 -10.60 5.48
N ILE A 203 -10.99 -11.72 6.09
CA ILE A 203 -12.31 -12.31 5.82
C ILE A 203 -13.42 -11.33 6.20
N GLY A 204 -13.32 -10.69 7.37
CA GLY A 204 -14.36 -9.77 7.83
C GLY A 204 -14.48 -8.54 6.94
N LEU A 205 -13.35 -7.98 6.48
CA LEU A 205 -13.38 -6.80 5.61
C LEU A 205 -13.69 -7.13 4.15
N SER A 206 -13.48 -8.36 3.68
CA SER A 206 -13.77 -8.73 2.29
C SER A 206 -15.27 -8.65 1.98
N GLU A 207 -16.15 -8.79 2.97
CA GLU A 207 -17.61 -8.60 2.81
C GLU A 207 -17.95 -7.21 2.26
N GLY A 208 -17.11 -6.21 2.49
CA GLY A 208 -17.28 -4.86 1.96
C GLY A 208 -16.72 -4.64 0.54
N LEU A 209 -16.29 -5.70 -0.16
CA LEU A 209 -15.68 -5.61 -1.50
C LEU A 209 -16.67 -5.88 -2.64
N GLU A 210 -17.97 -5.96 -2.38
CA GLU A 210 -18.98 -6.23 -3.42
C GLU A 210 -18.85 -5.28 -4.63
N ASN A 211 -18.60 -3.99 -4.39
CA ASN A 211 -18.44 -3.00 -5.46
C ASN A 211 -17.00 -2.88 -6.00
N TYR A 212 -16.09 -3.78 -5.61
CA TYR A 212 -14.71 -3.78 -6.10
C TYR A 212 -14.61 -4.28 -7.54
N ALA A 213 -15.34 -5.35 -7.85
CA ALA A 213 -15.30 -6.04 -9.13
C ALA A 213 -16.70 -6.14 -9.73
N GLU A 214 -16.79 -6.14 -11.06
CA GLU A 214 -18.07 -6.25 -11.79
C GLU A 214 -18.84 -7.54 -11.47
N ILE A 215 -18.13 -8.59 -11.07
CA ILE A 215 -18.70 -9.89 -10.69
C ILE A 215 -19.30 -9.89 -9.26
N GLY A 216 -19.24 -8.77 -8.54
CA GLY A 216 -19.95 -8.61 -7.27
C GLY A 216 -19.51 -9.60 -6.19
N TYR A 217 -20.47 -10.30 -5.59
CA TYR A 217 -20.23 -11.21 -4.47
C TYR A 217 -19.34 -12.41 -4.81
N ASP A 218 -19.33 -12.89 -6.07
CA ASP A 218 -18.42 -13.98 -6.49
C ASP A 218 -16.94 -13.59 -6.30
N TYR A 219 -16.63 -12.28 -6.40
CA TYR A 219 -15.31 -11.76 -6.07
C TYR A 219 -14.99 -11.91 -4.58
N VAL A 220 -15.95 -11.59 -3.72
CA VAL A 220 -15.82 -11.70 -2.26
C VAL A 220 -15.51 -13.14 -1.88
N GLU A 221 -16.29 -14.10 -2.39
CA GLU A 221 -16.06 -15.52 -2.13
C GLU A 221 -14.67 -15.97 -2.59
N THR A 222 -14.26 -15.55 -3.78
CA THR A 222 -12.93 -15.89 -4.33
C THR A 222 -11.80 -15.36 -3.46
N VAL A 223 -11.90 -14.10 -3.01
CA VAL A 223 -10.90 -13.50 -2.11
C VAL A 223 -10.86 -14.26 -0.79
N GLN A 224 -12.01 -14.59 -0.21
CA GLN A 224 -12.06 -15.37 1.02
C GLN A 224 -11.49 -16.77 0.88
N ASP A 225 -11.72 -17.44 -0.25
CA ASP A 225 -11.13 -18.74 -0.55
C ASP A 225 -9.62 -18.68 -0.65
N ILE A 226 -9.07 -17.64 -1.28
CA ILE A 226 -7.63 -17.41 -1.30
C ILE A 226 -7.10 -17.23 0.13
N ILE A 227 -7.79 -16.47 0.98
CA ILE A 227 -7.41 -16.28 2.39
C ILE A 227 -7.43 -17.63 3.14
N ARG A 228 -8.52 -18.40 3.03
CA ARG A 228 -8.70 -19.69 3.72
C ARG A 228 -7.68 -20.72 3.26
N TYR A 229 -7.61 -20.97 1.94
CA TYR A 229 -6.75 -22.00 1.35
C TYR A 229 -5.26 -21.76 1.66
N ASN A 230 -4.81 -20.50 1.59
CA ASN A 230 -3.41 -20.16 1.83
C ASN A 230 -3.14 -19.82 3.31
N LYS A 231 -4.15 -19.95 4.19
CA LYS A 231 -4.12 -19.67 5.63
C LYS A 231 -3.58 -18.26 5.94
N LEU A 232 -4.01 -17.26 5.16
CA LEU A 232 -3.44 -15.91 5.20
C LEU A 232 -3.81 -15.13 6.46
N GLY A 233 -4.87 -15.53 7.18
CA GLY A 233 -5.27 -14.87 8.44
C GLY A 233 -4.15 -14.80 9.49
N ARG A 234 -3.14 -15.67 9.42
CA ARG A 234 -1.93 -15.60 10.26
C ARG A 234 -1.13 -14.30 10.08
N TYR A 235 -1.39 -13.53 9.03
CA TYR A 235 -0.73 -12.26 8.72
C TYR A 235 -1.56 -11.03 9.11
N ASP A 236 -2.82 -11.21 9.58
CA ASP A 236 -3.69 -10.06 9.93
C ASP A 236 -3.18 -9.28 11.15
N TYR A 237 -2.47 -9.98 12.02
CA TYR A 237 -1.80 -9.40 13.17
C TYR A 237 -0.31 -9.67 12.98
N PRO A 238 0.55 -8.63 12.97
CA PRO A 238 1.99 -8.86 13.03
C PRO A 238 2.22 -9.74 14.26
N THR A 239 2.86 -10.90 14.09
CA THR A 239 3.45 -11.60 15.22
C THR A 239 4.39 -10.59 15.88
N SER A 240 3.96 -10.02 17.01
CA SER A 240 4.90 -9.52 18.01
C SER A 240 5.93 -10.63 18.16
N HIS A 241 7.20 -10.32 17.86
CA HIS A 241 8.29 -11.27 18.01
C HIS A 241 8.09 -12.05 19.33
N LEU A 242 7.86 -13.35 19.21
CA LEU A 242 8.12 -14.29 20.30
C LEU A 242 9.60 -14.18 20.67
#